data_AF-A0A7V8BHU0-F1
#
_entry.id   AF-A0A7V8BHU0-F1
#
_cell.length_a   1.000
_cell.length_b   1.000
_cell.length_c   1.000
_cell.angle_alpha   90.00
_cell.angle_beta   90.00
_cell.angle_gamma   90.00
#
_symmetry.space_group_name_H-M   'P 1'
#
loop_
_entity.id
_entity.type
_entity.pdbx_description
1 polymer ?
#
loop_
_entity_poly.entity_id
_entity_poly.type
_entity_poly.pdbx_seq_one_letter_code
_entity_poly.pdbx_strand_id
1 'polypeptide(L)'
;MKLMAAMVAGLFLCCGSALAADNPQQNKMASCNKDAGDKKGDERKKFMSECLKKDGAPAKAEAKKPTQQEKMAACNKDAGEKKGDERKKFMSECLKK
;
A
#
# COMPACT_ATOMS: atom_id res chain seq x y z
N MET A 1 -11.78 -55.80 -26.15
CA MET A 1 -11.48 -56.52 -24.88
C MET A 1 -10.12 -56.01 -24.40
N LYS A 2 -10.05 -55.03 -23.50
CA LYS A 2 -10.08 -55.18 -22.03
C LYS A 2 -8.81 -55.86 -21.47
N LEU A 3 -7.88 -55.03 -21.00
CA LEU A 3 -6.84 -55.28 -19.97
C LEU A 3 -6.41 -53.87 -19.51
N MET A 4 -7.11 -53.19 -18.60
CA MET A 4 -7.07 -53.29 -17.13
C MET A 4 -5.65 -53.28 -16.51
N ALA A 5 -5.36 -52.15 -15.85
CA ALA A 5 -4.92 -52.03 -14.45
C ALA A 5 -3.49 -51.54 -14.13
N ALA A 6 -3.45 -50.69 -13.08
CA ALA A 6 -2.34 -50.20 -12.22
C ALA A 6 -1.43 -49.11 -12.83
N MET A 7 -1.51 -47.83 -12.47
CA MET A 7 -1.39 -47.11 -11.18
C MET A 7 -0.03 -47.32 -10.48
N VAL A 8 0.49 -46.22 -9.87
CA VAL A 8 1.78 -46.00 -9.16
C VAL A 8 2.82 -45.30 -10.05
N ALA A 9 3.51 -44.22 -9.68
CA ALA A 9 3.43 -43.21 -8.63
C ALA A 9 4.54 -42.19 -8.96
N GLY A 10 4.38 -40.91 -8.58
CA GLY A 10 5.49 -39.96 -8.62
C GLY A 10 5.14 -38.53 -8.99
N LEU A 11 3.94 -38.04 -8.65
CA LEU A 11 3.70 -36.60 -8.64
C LEU A 11 4.38 -36.03 -7.40
N PHE A 12 5.57 -35.48 -7.63
CA PHE A 12 6.28 -34.46 -6.88
C PHE A 12 5.60 -34.04 -5.56
N LEU A 13 6.01 -34.71 -4.48
CA LEU A 13 5.80 -34.26 -3.12
C LEU A 13 6.74 -33.06 -2.86
N CYS A 14 6.46 -31.91 -3.46
CA CYS A 14 6.82 -30.65 -2.82
C CYS A 14 5.84 -30.45 -1.66
N CYS A 15 6.06 -31.20 -0.59
CA CYS A 15 5.75 -30.73 0.75
C CYS A 15 6.57 -29.45 0.96
N GLY A 16 6.06 -28.34 0.40
CA GLY A 16 6.32 -27.03 0.93
C GLY A 16 5.85 -27.11 2.36
N SER A 17 6.82 -27.26 3.26
CA SER A 17 6.64 -27.25 4.69
C SER A 17 5.61 -26.19 5.02
N ALA A 18 4.48 -26.62 5.59
CA ALA A 18 3.61 -25.77 6.37
C ALA A 18 4.44 -25.27 7.57
N LEU A 19 5.36 -24.33 7.30
CA LEU A 19 5.92 -23.49 8.32
C LEU A 19 4.79 -22.52 8.62
N ALA A 20 4.12 -22.77 9.73
CA ALA A 20 3.47 -21.75 10.52
C ALA A 20 4.54 -20.71 10.90
N ALA A 21 4.95 -19.91 9.92
CA ALA A 21 5.69 -18.70 10.14
C ALA A 21 4.67 -17.72 10.68
N ASP A 22 4.68 -17.54 12.00
CA ASP A 22 4.01 -16.44 12.65
C ASP A 22 4.43 -15.17 11.91
N ASN A 23 3.54 -14.66 11.05
CA ASN A 23 3.83 -13.51 10.23
C ASN A 23 3.20 -12.34 10.97
N PRO A 24 3.95 -11.66 11.86
CA PRO A 24 3.40 -10.66 12.77
C PRO A 24 2.65 -9.56 12.00
N GLN A 25 3.08 -9.29 10.76
CA GLN A 25 2.42 -8.37 9.85
C GLN A 25 1.01 -8.84 9.44
N GLN A 26 0.83 -10.13 9.11
CA GLN A 26 -0.46 -10.70 8.72
C GLN A 26 -1.42 -10.78 9.91
N ASN A 27 -0.93 -11.23 11.07
CA ASN A 27 -1.72 -11.28 12.31
C ASN A 27 -2.18 -9.89 12.75
N LYS A 28 -1.30 -8.89 12.66
CA LYS A 28 -1.64 -7.49 12.94
C LYS A 28 -2.66 -6.93 11.95
N MET A 29 -2.52 -7.21 10.66
CA MET A 29 -3.49 -6.76 9.66
C MET A 29 -4.88 -7.36 9.89
N ALA A 30 -4.95 -8.63 10.31
CA ALA A 30 -6.21 -9.27 10.68
C ALA A 30 -6.84 -8.61 11.91
N SER A 31 -6.06 -8.33 12.96
CA SER A 31 -6.54 -7.60 14.15
C SER A 31 -7.02 -6.19 13.79
N CYS A 32 -6.23 -5.42 13.03
CA CYS A 32 -6.62 -4.08 12.60
C CYS A 32 -7.89 -4.08 11.73
N ASN A 33 -8.11 -5.12 10.91
CA ASN A 33 -9.37 -5.24 10.16
C ASN A 33 -10.55 -5.59 11.06
N LYS A 34 -10.35 -6.43 12.08
CA LYS A 34 -11.37 -6.75 13.07
C LYS A 34 -11.76 -5.51 13.89
N ASP A 35 -10.78 -4.75 14.35
CA ASP A 35 -10.99 -3.54 15.17
C ASP A 35 -11.52 -2.34 14.37
N ALA A 36 -11.43 -2.40 13.04
CA ALA A 36 -12.06 -1.42 12.18
C ALA A 36 -13.60 -1.45 12.33
N GLY A 37 -14.18 -2.60 12.64
CA GLY A 37 -15.63 -2.75 12.84
C GLY A 37 -16.42 -2.20 11.65
N ASP A 38 -17.40 -1.34 11.94
CA ASP A 38 -18.26 -0.70 10.93
C ASP A 38 -17.66 0.55 10.26
N LYS A 39 -16.40 0.90 10.56
CA LYS A 39 -15.75 2.07 9.93
C LYS A 39 -15.70 1.89 8.42
N LYS A 40 -16.09 2.93 7.68
CA LYS A 40 -16.10 2.95 6.20
C LYS A 40 -15.41 4.22 5.69
N GLY A 41 -15.06 4.22 4.40
CA GLY A 41 -14.44 5.38 3.75
C GLY A 41 -13.12 5.80 4.38
N ASP A 42 -12.90 7.10 4.49
CA ASP A 42 -11.64 7.68 4.99
C ASP A 42 -11.39 7.39 6.48
N GLU A 43 -12.45 7.18 7.26
CA GLU A 43 -12.35 6.82 8.67
C GLU A 43 -11.69 5.45 8.87
N ARG A 44 -12.07 4.46 8.05
CA ARG A 44 -11.42 3.13 8.04
C ARG A 44 -9.96 3.22 7.63
N LYS A 45 -9.65 4.03 6.60
CA LYS A 45 -8.28 4.18 6.10
C LYS A 45 -7.36 4.79 7.15
N LYS A 46 -7.82 5.85 7.83
CA LYS A 46 -7.07 6.49 8.92
C LYS A 46 -6.82 5.50 10.06
N PHE A 47 -7.88 4.82 10.51
CA PHE A 47 -7.79 3.80 11.56
C PHE A 47 -6.81 2.67 11.19
N MET A 48 -6.91 2.13 9.97
CA MET A 48 -6.02 1.07 9.50
C MET A 48 -4.56 1.53 9.47
N SER A 49 -4.33 2.77 9.03
CA SER A 49 -2.99 3.34 9.01
C SER A 49 -2.43 3.48 10.42
N GLU A 50 -3.18 4.08 11.33
CA GLU A 50 -2.77 4.25 12.73
C GLU A 50 -2.52 2.90 13.42
N CYS A 51 -3.39 1.91 13.19
CA CYS A 51 -3.24 0.57 13.75
C CYS A 51 -1.97 -0.14 13.25
N LEU A 52 -1.67 -0.06 11.95
CA LEU A 52 -0.50 -0.72 11.36
C LEU A 52 0.83 -0.01 11.71
N LYS A 53 0.83 1.30 11.95
CA LYS A 53 2.02 2.09 12.31
C LYS A 53 2.63 1.75 13.67
N LYS A 54 1.86 1.21 14.62
CA LYS A 54 2.27 1.06 16.04
C LYS A 54 3.59 0.27 16.29
N ASP A 55 4.15 -0.42 15.30
CA ASP A 55 5.39 -1.20 15.43
C ASP A 55 6.48 -0.90 14.37
N GLY A 56 6.53 0.34 13.84
CA GLY A 56 7.77 0.82 13.21
C GLY A 56 7.79 1.01 11.69
N ALA A 57 6.69 1.46 11.08
CA ALA A 57 6.74 1.99 9.70
C ALA A 57 6.14 3.41 9.65
N PRO A 58 6.75 4.36 8.93
CA PRO A 58 6.23 5.72 8.86
C PRO A 58 4.89 5.73 8.13
N ALA A 59 3.94 6.41 8.74
CA ALA A 59 2.62 6.68 8.23
C ALA A 59 2.58 7.09 6.74
N LYS A 60 1.99 6.27 5.88
CA LYS A 60 1.34 6.72 4.64
C LYS A 60 -0.13 6.29 4.65
N ALA A 61 -0.92 6.92 5.53
CA ALA A 61 -2.35 7.18 5.34
C ALA A 61 -2.83 8.09 6.47
N GLU A 62 -2.34 9.32 6.44
CA GLU A 62 -3.15 10.51 6.68
C GLU A 62 -2.94 11.39 5.45
N ALA A 63 -3.82 12.35 5.19
CA ALA A 63 -3.48 13.50 4.38
C ALA A 63 -2.32 14.27 5.06
N LYS A 64 -1.10 13.72 4.95
CA LYS A 64 0.12 14.46 5.25
C LYS A 64 0.08 15.66 4.31
N LYS A 65 0.43 16.84 4.84
CA LYS A 65 0.83 17.96 3.98
C LYS A 65 1.76 17.36 2.91
N PRO A 66 1.47 17.54 1.62
CA PRO A 66 2.23 16.88 0.56
C PRO A 66 3.71 17.17 0.82
N THR A 67 4.53 16.13 0.70
CA THR A 67 5.98 16.30 0.83
C THR A 67 6.44 17.35 -0.17
N GLN A 68 7.55 18.03 0.10
CA GLN A 68 8.08 19.04 -0.82
C GLN A 68 8.27 18.48 -2.25
N GLN A 69 8.60 17.19 -2.37
CA GLN A 69 8.68 16.48 -3.66
C GLN A 69 7.31 16.30 -4.32
N GLU A 70 6.29 15.88 -3.58
CA GLU A 70 4.92 15.73 -4.10
C GLU A 70 4.32 17.10 -4.48
N LYS A 71 4.56 18.16 -3.69
CA LYS A 71 4.20 19.55 -4.04
C LYS A 71 4.89 20.00 -5.32
N MET A 72 6.18 19.74 -5.46
CA MET A 72 6.94 20.13 -6.66
C MET A 72 6.44 19.41 -7.91
N ALA A 73 6.11 18.12 -7.82
CA ALA A 73 5.53 17.37 -8.94
C ALA A 73 4.15 17.95 -9.34
N ALA A 74 3.29 18.25 -8.37
CA ALA A 74 1.99 18.89 -8.62
C ALA A 74 2.15 20.29 -9.25
N CYS A 75 3.01 21.14 -8.69
CA CYS A 75 3.30 22.47 -9.25
C CYS A 75 3.88 22.39 -10.67
N ASN A 76 4.68 21.38 -10.98
CA ASN A 76 5.17 21.19 -12.36
C ASN A 76 4.07 20.73 -13.32
N LYS A 77 3.14 19.90 -12.86
CA LYS A 77 1.99 19.48 -13.64
C LYS A 77 1.05 20.67 -13.92
N ASP A 78 0.74 21.46 -12.91
CA ASP A 78 -0.17 22.60 -13.01
C ASP A 78 0.44 23.80 -13.75
N ALA A 79 1.77 23.83 -13.89
CA ALA A 79 2.43 24.79 -14.75
C ALA A 79 1.99 24.62 -16.22
N GLY A 80 1.62 23.42 -16.66
CA GLY A 80 1.15 23.16 -18.03
C GLY A 80 2.12 23.68 -19.09
N GLU A 81 1.63 24.46 -20.05
CA GLU A 81 2.44 25.01 -21.14
C GLU A 81 3.16 26.33 -20.80
N LYS A 82 3.07 26.82 -19.55
CA LYS A 82 3.73 28.06 -19.12
C LYS A 82 5.25 27.95 -19.34
N LYS A 83 5.86 29.01 -19.88
CA LYS A 83 7.30 29.10 -20.18
C LYS A 83 7.87 30.42 -19.68
N GLY A 84 9.20 30.50 -19.60
CA GLY A 84 9.90 31.72 -19.20
C GLY A 84 9.53 32.21 -17.79
N ASP A 85 9.41 33.53 -17.64
CA ASP A 85 9.16 34.16 -16.34
C ASP A 85 7.79 33.84 -15.75
N GLU A 86 6.80 33.54 -16.59
CA GLU A 86 5.46 33.17 -16.17
C GLU A 86 5.45 31.84 -15.40
N ARG A 87 6.19 30.83 -15.89
CA ARG A 87 6.36 29.55 -15.18
C ARG A 87 7.11 29.73 -13.86
N LYS A 88 8.14 30.58 -13.84
CA LYS A 88 8.94 30.82 -12.62
C LYS A 88 8.09 31.46 -11.52
N LYS A 89 7.31 32.50 -11.85
CA LYS A 89 6.37 33.12 -10.90
C LYS A 89 5.36 32.11 -10.37
N PHE A 90 4.71 31.37 -11.27
CA PHE A 90 3.75 30.33 -10.90
C PHE A 90 4.36 29.28 -9.96
N MET A 91 5.56 28.77 -10.29
CA MET A 91 6.23 27.78 -9.47
C MET A 91 6.58 28.32 -8.07
N SER A 92 7.05 29.58 -8.00
CA SER A 92 7.36 30.22 -6.72
C SER A 92 6.12 30.38 -5.85
N GLU A 93 5.01 30.84 -6.40
CA GLU A 93 3.75 30.96 -5.67
C GLU A 93 3.17 29.60 -5.28
N CYS A 94 3.23 28.60 -6.17
CA CYS A 94 2.73 27.27 -5.93
C CYS A 94 3.51 26.55 -4.80
N LEU A 95 4.84 26.66 -4.80
CA LEU A 95 5.70 26.03 -3.79
C LEU A 95 5.67 26.74 -2.42
N LYS A 96 5.23 28.00 -2.37
CA LYS A 96 5.06 28.77 -1.13
C LYS A 96 3.74 28.47 -0.40
N LYS A 97 2.75 27.92 -1.10
CA LYS A 97 1.51 27.37 -0.51
C LYS A 97 1.79 26.02 0.15
#